data_AF-U4UFW3-F1
#
_entry.id   AF-U4UFW3-F1
#
_cell.length_a   1.000
_cell.length_b   1.000
_cell.length_c   1.000
_cell.angle_alpha   90.00
_cell.angle_beta   90.00
_cell.angle_gamma   90.00
#
_symmetry.space_group_name_H-M   'P 1'
#
loop_
_entity.id
_entity.type
_entity.pdbx_description
1 polymer ?
#
loop_
_entity_poly.entity_id
_entity_poly.type
_entity_poly.pdbx_seq_one_letter_code
_entity_poly.pdbx_strand_id
1 'polypeptide(L)'
;MSCFVAVVVLAAFFQNSLSQTCLVTDFEQVLEATRTCKDISIENLSVPGGQTLKLNLTDGSTVTFKGRTVFEFTTYWKGPLVTINGTSVTIQGVEGHIFDGQGRYYWDGLGDKGVPKPQFFTVQTFGGSIMRDIYVLNSPHDVLQVTNSDRVEFYNWRINDTAGDEDPTGEGKFGKNTDGIDVWNSTNVLIRDVAVFNQDD
;
A
#
# COMPACT_ATOMS: atom_id res chain seq x y z
N MET A 1 -5.85 -74.88 1.77
CA MET A 1 -6.31 -73.60 2.36
C MET A 1 -5.11 -72.67 2.42
N SER A 2 -4.86 -71.92 1.35
CA SER A 2 -3.81 -70.90 1.34
C SER A 2 -4.46 -69.54 1.55
N CYS A 3 -4.12 -68.90 2.65
CA CYS A 3 -4.57 -67.56 3.00
C CYS A 3 -3.57 -66.56 2.38
N PHE A 4 -4.02 -65.74 1.44
CA PHE A 4 -3.25 -64.62 0.94
C PHE A 4 -3.57 -63.39 1.80
N VAL A 5 -2.59 -62.91 2.55
CA VAL A 5 -2.69 -61.61 3.25
C VAL A 5 -2.24 -60.53 2.28
N ALA A 6 -3.18 -59.70 1.83
CA ALA A 6 -2.88 -58.51 1.06
C ALA A 6 -2.39 -57.40 2.01
N VAL A 7 -1.11 -57.05 1.92
CA VAL A 7 -0.54 -55.89 2.61
C VAL A 7 -0.88 -54.65 1.78
N VAL A 8 -1.83 -53.84 2.24
CA VAL A 8 -2.11 -52.53 1.67
C VAL A 8 -1.11 -51.54 2.26
N VAL A 9 -0.14 -51.11 1.46
CA VAL A 9 0.76 -50.01 1.81
C VAL A 9 0.03 -48.70 1.54
N LEU A 10 -0.41 -48.00 2.59
CA LEU A 10 -0.88 -46.62 2.47
C LEU A 10 0.34 -45.71 2.22
N ALA A 11 0.49 -45.19 1.01
CA ALA A 11 1.38 -44.08 0.76
C ALA A 11 0.76 -42.80 1.34
N ALA A 12 1.33 -42.27 2.41
CA ALA A 12 1.00 -40.93 2.90
C ALA A 12 1.55 -39.90 1.90
N PHE A 13 0.67 -39.23 1.17
CA PHE A 13 1.03 -38.06 0.39
C PHE A 13 1.28 -36.90 1.35
N PHE A 14 2.55 -36.60 1.64
CA PHE A 14 2.92 -35.30 2.19
C PHE A 14 2.69 -34.26 1.08
N GLN A 15 1.60 -33.50 1.18
CA GLN A 15 1.46 -32.29 0.40
C GLN A 15 2.47 -31.27 0.94
N ASN A 16 3.62 -31.15 0.27
CA ASN A 16 4.44 -29.96 0.36
C ASN A 16 3.59 -28.80 -0.18
N SER A 17 2.95 -28.02 0.68
CA SER A 17 2.37 -26.75 0.27
C SER A 17 3.52 -25.81 -0.05
N LEU A 18 3.91 -25.74 -1.32
CA LEU A 18 4.52 -24.51 -1.83
C LEU A 18 3.53 -23.40 -1.49
N SER A 19 3.93 -22.44 -0.66
CA SER A 19 3.12 -21.26 -0.36
C SER A 19 2.74 -20.63 -1.70
N GLN A 20 1.50 -20.82 -2.14
CA GLN A 20 1.03 -20.30 -3.41
C GLN A 20 0.85 -18.80 -3.24
N THR A 21 1.69 -18.01 -3.90
CA THR A 21 1.50 -16.55 -3.99
C THR A 21 0.19 -16.25 -4.71
N CYS A 22 -0.65 -15.43 -4.10
CA CYS A 22 -1.88 -14.96 -4.72
C CYS A 22 -1.56 -13.76 -5.61
N LEU A 23 -1.77 -13.93 -6.91
CA LEU A 23 -1.61 -12.85 -7.88
C LEU A 23 -2.90 -12.03 -7.95
N VAL A 24 -2.76 -10.71 -7.81
CA VAL A 24 -3.82 -9.72 -7.92
C VAL A 24 -3.47 -8.77 -9.07
N THR A 25 -4.27 -8.81 -10.13
CA THR A 25 -4.17 -7.90 -11.29
C THR A 25 -5.39 -6.98 -11.41
N ASP A 26 -6.46 -7.31 -10.69
CA ASP A 26 -7.74 -6.60 -10.74
C ASP A 26 -8.21 -6.24 -9.34
N PHE A 27 -8.81 -5.05 -9.20
CA PHE A 27 -9.22 -4.51 -7.89
C PHE A 27 -10.18 -5.43 -7.13
N GLU A 28 -11.09 -6.09 -7.84
CA GLU A 28 -12.07 -7.03 -7.25
C GLU A 28 -11.41 -8.25 -6.57
N GLN A 29 -10.16 -8.60 -6.93
CA GLN A 29 -9.45 -9.73 -6.36
C GLN A 29 -8.82 -9.42 -4.99
N VAL A 30 -8.62 -8.13 -4.67
CA VAL A 30 -7.93 -7.69 -3.44
C VAL A 30 -8.60 -8.26 -2.19
N LEU A 31 -9.94 -8.17 -2.13
CA LEU A 31 -10.69 -8.58 -0.94
C LEU A 31 -10.48 -10.06 -0.61
N GLU A 32 -10.52 -10.91 -1.62
CA GLU A 32 -10.33 -12.35 -1.43
C GLU A 32 -8.86 -12.67 -1.10
N ALA A 33 -7.91 -12.08 -1.83
CA ALA A 33 -6.49 -12.32 -1.61
C ALA A 33 -6.05 -11.94 -0.19
N THR A 34 -6.49 -10.79 0.31
CA THR A 34 -6.17 -10.32 1.68
C THR A 34 -6.72 -11.21 2.80
N ARG A 35 -7.81 -11.96 2.52
CA ARG A 35 -8.46 -12.86 3.48
C ARG A 35 -7.85 -14.26 3.51
N THR A 36 -7.41 -14.77 2.38
CA THR A 36 -7.03 -16.19 2.25
C THR A 36 -5.54 -16.43 2.07
N CYS A 37 -4.79 -15.41 1.68
CA CYS A 37 -3.38 -15.56 1.31
C CYS A 37 -2.43 -14.95 2.33
N LYS A 38 -1.30 -15.63 2.55
CA LYS A 38 -0.16 -15.09 3.30
C LYS A 38 0.87 -14.39 2.43
N ASP A 39 0.93 -14.72 1.14
CA ASP A 39 1.83 -14.10 0.18
C ASP A 39 1.00 -13.59 -0.99
N ILE A 40 1.04 -12.28 -1.23
CA ILE A 40 0.20 -11.59 -2.20
C ILE A 40 1.10 -10.76 -3.12
N SER A 41 0.97 -10.95 -4.42
CA SER A 41 1.64 -10.13 -5.45
C SER A 41 0.58 -9.28 -6.15
N ILE A 42 0.69 -7.96 -6.02
CA ILE A 42 -0.22 -7.00 -6.68
C ILE A 42 0.52 -6.38 -7.87
N GLU A 43 -0.02 -6.51 -9.08
CA GLU A 43 0.65 -6.11 -10.32
C GLU A 43 -0.21 -5.19 -11.17
N ASN A 44 0.32 -4.01 -11.53
CA ASN A 44 -0.30 -3.05 -12.46
C ASN A 44 -1.78 -2.72 -12.14
N LEU A 45 -2.09 -2.57 -10.85
CA LEU A 45 -3.46 -2.43 -10.38
C LEU A 45 -4.05 -1.05 -10.71
N SER A 46 -5.22 -1.00 -11.32
CA SER A 46 -6.04 0.23 -11.34
C SER A 46 -7.06 0.19 -10.22
N VAL A 47 -7.01 1.16 -9.31
CA VAL A 47 -7.98 1.34 -8.23
C VAL A 47 -9.04 2.35 -8.70
N PRO A 48 -10.33 1.97 -8.76
CA PRO A 48 -11.38 2.88 -9.23
C PRO A 48 -11.48 4.15 -8.39
N GLY A 49 -11.81 5.26 -9.03
CA GLY A 49 -11.86 6.55 -8.36
C GLY A 49 -12.89 6.60 -7.23
N GLY A 50 -12.46 7.09 -6.07
CA GLY A 50 -13.30 7.15 -4.86
C GLY A 50 -13.32 5.86 -4.06
N GLN A 51 -12.55 4.85 -4.48
CA GLN A 51 -12.38 3.61 -3.73
C GLN A 51 -11.01 3.54 -3.07
N THR A 52 -10.97 2.84 -1.93
CA THR A 52 -9.75 2.60 -1.17
C THR A 52 -9.22 1.20 -1.47
N LEU A 53 -7.92 1.09 -1.75
CA LEU A 53 -7.20 -0.18 -1.71
C LEU A 53 -7.06 -0.64 -0.26
N LYS A 54 -7.96 -1.54 0.16
CA LYS A 54 -8.01 -2.03 1.55
C LYS A 54 -7.17 -3.29 1.71
N LEU A 55 -6.02 -3.16 2.37
CA LEU A 55 -5.14 -4.26 2.75
C LEU A 55 -5.39 -4.66 4.21
N ASN A 56 -6.50 -5.36 4.44
CA ASN A 56 -6.82 -5.96 5.74
C ASN A 56 -6.20 -7.35 5.82
N LEU A 57 -4.94 -7.41 6.27
CA LEU A 57 -4.09 -8.58 6.13
C LEU A 57 -4.17 -9.50 7.34
N THR A 58 -4.11 -10.80 7.08
CA THR A 58 -3.93 -11.78 8.15
C THR A 58 -2.50 -11.72 8.72
N ASP A 59 -2.30 -12.12 9.97
CA ASP A 59 -1.01 -11.96 10.65
C ASP A 59 0.17 -12.59 9.90
N GLY A 60 1.30 -11.90 9.78
CA GLY A 60 2.47 -12.44 9.09
C GLY A 60 2.37 -12.43 7.56
N SER A 61 1.35 -11.81 6.98
CA SER A 61 1.22 -11.73 5.51
C SER A 61 2.27 -10.81 4.90
N THR A 62 2.72 -11.16 3.69
CA THR A 62 3.57 -10.35 2.83
C THR A 62 2.78 -9.90 1.60
N VAL A 63 2.86 -8.60 1.28
CA VAL A 63 2.33 -8.01 0.05
C VAL A 63 3.48 -7.42 -0.75
N THR A 64 3.62 -7.84 -2.01
CA THR A 64 4.62 -7.35 -2.95
C THR A 64 3.95 -6.61 -4.09
N PHE A 65 4.26 -5.32 -4.25
CA PHE A 65 3.79 -4.49 -5.35
C PHE A 65 4.77 -4.51 -6.53
N LYS A 66 4.23 -4.63 -7.75
CA LYS A 66 5.00 -4.59 -9.00
C LYS A 66 4.30 -3.71 -10.03
N GLY A 67 5.11 -3.08 -10.87
CA GLY A 67 4.60 -2.19 -11.91
C GLY A 67 3.88 -0.99 -11.32
N ARG A 68 2.84 -0.48 -12.00
CA ARG A 68 2.19 0.78 -11.60
C ARG A 68 0.83 0.52 -10.97
N THR A 69 0.67 0.83 -9.69
CA THR A 69 -0.64 0.98 -9.06
C THR A 69 -1.12 2.41 -9.29
N VAL A 70 -2.26 2.57 -9.94
CA VAL A 70 -2.84 3.87 -10.27
C VAL A 70 -4.16 4.04 -9.53
N PHE A 71 -4.38 5.20 -8.94
CA PHE A 71 -5.67 5.58 -8.37
C PHE A 71 -6.38 6.51 -9.34
N GLU A 72 -7.52 6.05 -9.87
CA GLU A 72 -8.26 6.83 -10.84
C GLU A 72 -8.86 8.08 -10.19
N PHE A 73 -8.84 9.20 -10.90
CA PHE A 73 -9.42 10.44 -10.41
C PHE A 73 -10.93 10.31 -10.20
N THR A 74 -11.40 10.85 -9.08
CA THR A 74 -12.81 11.21 -8.86
C THR A 74 -12.91 12.55 -8.15
N THR A 75 -14.04 13.23 -8.32
CA THR A 75 -14.28 14.54 -7.71
C THR A 75 -14.66 14.41 -6.23
N TYR A 76 -14.02 15.24 -5.38
CA TYR A 76 -14.48 15.58 -4.03
C TYR A 76 -14.57 14.43 -3.01
N TRP A 77 -13.46 13.76 -2.74
CA TRP A 77 -13.37 12.79 -1.65
C TRP A 77 -12.07 12.93 -0.87
N LYS A 78 -12.09 12.49 0.40
CA LYS A 78 -10.96 12.64 1.34
C LYS A 78 -10.07 11.41 1.46
N GLY A 79 -10.36 10.34 0.72
CA GLY A 79 -9.55 9.14 0.84
C GLY A 79 -9.82 8.36 2.13
N PRO A 80 -8.84 7.56 2.59
CA PRO A 80 -7.51 7.40 2.00
C PRO A 80 -7.52 6.57 0.69
N LEU A 81 -6.47 6.70 -0.12
CA LEU A 81 -6.23 5.85 -1.30
C LEU A 81 -5.92 4.40 -0.90
N VAL A 82 -5.16 4.20 0.18
CA VAL A 82 -4.73 2.89 0.68
C VAL A 82 -4.93 2.82 2.20
N THR A 83 -5.47 1.71 2.69
CA THR A 83 -5.41 1.37 4.13
C THR A 83 -4.63 0.09 4.33
N ILE A 84 -3.73 0.07 5.32
CA ILE A 84 -2.95 -1.11 5.67
C ILE A 84 -3.21 -1.45 7.15
N ASN A 85 -3.74 -2.65 7.37
CA ASN A 85 -4.09 -3.17 8.68
C ASN A 85 -3.55 -4.59 8.84
N GLY A 86 -2.89 -4.87 9.97
CA GLY A 86 -2.42 -6.23 10.28
C GLY A 86 -1.33 -6.27 11.35
N THR A 87 -0.95 -7.49 11.73
CA THR A 87 0.12 -7.76 12.71
C THR A 87 1.27 -8.51 12.06
N SER A 88 2.50 -8.07 12.31
CA SER A 88 3.72 -8.67 11.76
C SER A 88 3.70 -8.78 10.23
N VAL A 89 3.06 -7.83 9.55
CA VAL A 89 2.93 -7.85 8.09
C VAL A 89 4.15 -7.22 7.41
N THR A 90 4.43 -7.64 6.19
CA THR A 90 5.45 -7.03 5.33
C THR A 90 4.81 -6.46 4.07
N ILE A 91 5.03 -5.17 3.80
CA ILE A 91 4.64 -4.52 2.55
C ILE A 91 5.91 -4.10 1.83
N GLN A 92 6.04 -4.47 0.56
CA GLN A 92 7.24 -4.17 -0.21
C GLN A 92 6.94 -3.87 -1.67
N GLY A 93 7.79 -3.08 -2.30
CA GLY A 93 7.77 -2.82 -3.73
C GLY A 93 8.97 -3.44 -4.43
N VAL A 94 8.74 -4.03 -5.61
CA VAL A 94 9.85 -4.43 -6.50
C VAL A 94 10.44 -3.19 -7.14
N GLU A 95 11.73 -3.23 -7.48
CA GLU A 95 12.38 -2.14 -8.23
C GLU A 95 11.56 -1.74 -9.47
N GLY A 96 11.31 -0.43 -9.60
CA GLY A 96 10.49 0.13 -10.68
C GLY A 96 8.97 0.12 -10.43
N HIS A 97 8.48 -0.43 -9.30
CA HIS A 97 7.07 -0.25 -8.94
C HIS A 97 6.77 1.22 -8.60
N ILE A 98 5.52 1.64 -8.77
CA ILE A 98 5.06 3.00 -8.50
C ILE A 98 3.64 2.96 -7.94
N PHE A 99 3.39 3.70 -6.86
CA PHE A 99 2.06 4.17 -6.50
C PHE A 99 1.83 5.57 -7.07
N ASP A 100 0.93 5.71 -8.04
CA ASP A 100 0.64 6.97 -8.71
C ASP A 100 -0.71 7.53 -8.23
N GLY A 101 -0.64 8.55 -7.38
CA GLY A 101 -1.82 9.22 -6.82
C GLY A 101 -2.49 10.21 -7.77
N GLN A 102 -1.87 10.50 -8.91
CA GLN A 102 -2.36 11.46 -9.91
C GLN A 102 -2.72 12.86 -9.34
N GLY A 103 -1.96 13.34 -8.36
CA GLY A 103 -2.22 14.57 -7.58
C GLY A 103 -2.52 15.82 -8.40
N ARG A 104 -1.94 15.96 -9.60
CA ARG A 104 -2.23 17.06 -10.54
C ARG A 104 -3.72 17.27 -10.88
N TYR A 105 -4.57 16.24 -10.75
CA TYR A 105 -6.00 16.39 -10.97
C TYR A 105 -6.74 16.96 -9.74
N TYR A 106 -6.09 16.96 -8.57
CA TYR A 106 -6.61 17.43 -7.29
C TYR A 106 -6.03 18.77 -6.86
N TRP A 107 -4.79 19.08 -7.25
CA TRP A 107 -4.09 20.28 -6.81
C TRP A 107 -4.76 21.58 -7.27
N ASP A 108 -4.98 22.46 -6.31
CA ASP A 108 -5.65 23.75 -6.45
C ASP A 108 -4.88 24.88 -5.74
N GLY A 109 -3.65 24.61 -5.26
CA GLY A 109 -2.82 25.56 -4.49
C GLY A 109 -3.35 25.89 -3.10
N LEU A 110 -4.47 25.29 -2.67
CA LEU A 110 -5.14 25.61 -1.42
C LEU A 110 -5.01 24.53 -0.35
N GLY A 111 -4.60 23.31 -0.71
CA GLY A 111 -4.45 22.20 0.23
C GLY A 111 -5.74 21.98 1.02
N ASP A 112 -5.66 22.00 2.35
CA ASP A 112 -6.81 21.87 3.26
C ASP A 112 -7.91 22.93 3.12
N LYS A 113 -7.58 24.11 2.56
CA LYS A 113 -8.54 25.21 2.36
C LYS A 113 -9.32 25.10 1.05
N GLY A 114 -8.98 24.11 0.23
CA GLY A 114 -9.54 23.91 -1.10
C GLY A 114 -10.62 22.83 -1.15
N VAL A 115 -10.74 22.19 -2.32
CA VAL A 115 -11.65 21.05 -2.49
C VAL A 115 -11.11 19.81 -1.77
N PRO A 116 -11.95 18.84 -1.37
CA PRO A 116 -11.48 17.59 -0.77
C PRO A 116 -10.53 16.83 -1.70
N LYS A 117 -9.41 16.39 -1.15
CA LYS A 117 -8.35 15.62 -1.82
C LYS A 117 -8.09 14.35 -0.99
N PRO A 118 -7.85 13.20 -1.62
CA PRO A 118 -7.62 11.99 -0.87
C PRO A 118 -6.21 11.93 -0.27
N GLN A 119 -6.15 11.61 1.02
CA GLN A 119 -4.92 11.24 1.71
C GLN A 119 -4.39 9.92 1.12
N PHE A 120 -3.08 9.68 1.13
CA PHE A 120 -2.54 8.52 0.41
C PHE A 120 -2.66 7.22 1.21
N PHE A 121 -1.87 7.06 2.27
CA PHE A 121 -1.81 5.86 3.10
C PHE A 121 -2.31 6.16 4.51
N THR A 122 -3.23 5.33 5.00
CA THR A 122 -3.47 5.19 6.44
C THR A 122 -2.98 3.83 6.91
N VAL A 123 -2.00 3.83 7.80
CA VAL A 123 -1.36 2.63 8.35
C VAL A 123 -1.73 2.47 9.81
N GLN A 124 -2.30 1.31 10.14
CA GLN A 124 -2.53 0.86 11.51
C GLN A 124 -2.06 -0.59 11.65
N THR A 125 -0.81 -0.76 12.08
CA THR A 125 -0.16 -2.08 12.15
C THR A 125 0.58 -2.30 13.45
N PHE A 126 0.79 -3.56 13.77
CA PHE A 126 1.37 -4.00 15.04
C PHE A 126 2.44 -5.06 14.84
N GLY A 127 3.14 -5.42 15.93
CA GLY A 127 3.85 -6.70 16.01
C GLY A 127 5.13 -6.79 15.17
N GLY A 128 5.83 -5.68 14.95
CA GLY A 128 7.06 -5.68 14.14
C GLY A 128 6.75 -5.69 12.64
N SER A 129 5.71 -4.98 12.22
CA SER A 129 5.38 -4.86 10.79
C SER A 129 6.45 -4.03 10.07
N ILE A 130 6.69 -4.35 8.80
CA ILE A 130 7.73 -3.73 7.97
C ILE A 130 7.10 -3.22 6.68
N MET A 131 7.43 -1.98 6.29
CA MET A 131 7.09 -1.44 4.99
C MET A 131 8.32 -0.87 4.32
N ARG A 132 8.69 -1.37 3.15
CA ARG A 132 9.98 -1.05 2.55
C ARG A 132 9.94 -0.91 1.05
N ASP A 133 10.94 -0.23 0.52
CA ASP A 133 11.18 -0.16 -0.92
C ASP A 133 9.93 0.36 -1.66
N ILE A 134 9.28 1.41 -1.12
CA ILE A 134 8.03 1.97 -1.64
C ILE A 134 8.33 3.26 -2.40
N TYR A 135 7.73 3.41 -3.58
CA TYR A 135 7.81 4.62 -4.39
C TYR A 135 6.42 5.22 -4.58
N VAL A 136 6.25 6.47 -4.16
CA VAL A 136 5.03 7.27 -4.29
C VAL A 136 5.28 8.41 -5.26
N LEU A 137 4.35 8.61 -6.18
CA LEU A 137 4.39 9.65 -7.19
C LEU A 137 3.11 10.48 -7.17
N ASN A 138 3.28 11.80 -7.10
CA ASN A 138 2.21 12.80 -7.22
C ASN A 138 1.02 12.49 -6.30
N SER A 139 1.23 12.62 -4.99
CA SER A 139 0.20 12.52 -3.98
C SER A 139 -0.84 13.66 -4.12
N PRO A 140 -2.14 13.40 -3.96
CA PRO A 140 -3.15 14.47 -3.94
C PRO A 140 -3.10 15.37 -2.69
N HIS A 141 -2.59 14.84 -1.58
CA HIS A 141 -2.48 15.43 -0.24
C HIS A 141 -1.37 14.66 0.52
N ASP A 142 -1.34 14.72 1.85
CA ASP A 142 -0.44 13.95 2.72
C ASP A 142 -0.31 12.46 2.35
N VAL A 143 0.89 11.92 2.54
CA VAL A 143 1.30 10.63 2.01
C VAL A 143 1.18 9.52 3.05
N LEU A 144 2.04 9.49 4.06
CA LEU A 144 2.06 8.38 5.02
C LEU A 144 1.51 8.81 6.38
N GLN A 145 0.30 8.36 6.68
CA GLN A 145 -0.29 8.48 8.01
C GLN A 145 -0.07 7.23 8.84
N VAL A 146 0.76 7.33 9.87
CA VAL A 146 0.97 6.26 10.85
C VAL A 146 0.14 6.56 12.10
N THR A 147 -0.91 5.78 12.28
CA THR A 147 -1.87 5.96 13.37
C THR A 147 -2.07 4.66 14.13
N ASN A 148 -2.30 4.75 15.44
CA ASN A 148 -2.66 3.61 16.28
C ASN A 148 -1.73 2.39 16.09
N SER A 149 -0.43 2.62 15.88
CA SER A 149 0.53 1.58 15.51
C SER A 149 1.56 1.32 16.60
N ASP A 150 2.08 0.09 16.69
CA ASP A 150 3.17 -0.26 17.60
C ASP A 150 4.18 -1.19 16.96
N ARG A 151 5.47 -0.86 17.09
CA ARG A 151 6.59 -1.61 16.48
C ARG A 151 6.37 -1.76 14.97
N VAL A 152 6.53 -0.65 14.25
CA VAL A 152 6.46 -0.62 12.79
C VAL A 152 7.70 0.08 12.24
N GLU A 153 8.26 -0.48 11.17
CA GLU A 153 9.44 0.05 10.50
C GLU A 153 9.12 0.43 9.06
N PHE A 154 9.52 1.63 8.67
CA PHE A 154 9.46 2.15 7.31
C PHE A 154 10.87 2.46 6.83
N TYR A 155 11.28 1.87 5.70
CA TYR A 155 12.61 2.16 5.16
C TYR A 155 12.75 2.07 3.65
N ASN A 156 13.69 2.84 3.10
CA ASN A 156 13.92 2.94 1.65
C ASN A 156 12.65 3.38 0.89
N TRP A 157 11.94 4.35 1.46
CA TRP A 157 10.80 4.98 0.78
C TRP A 157 11.28 6.16 -0.05
N ARG A 158 10.62 6.40 -1.17
CA ARG A 158 10.78 7.62 -1.97
C ARG A 158 9.43 8.21 -2.30
N ILE A 159 9.20 9.43 -1.83
CA ILE A 159 8.01 10.22 -2.08
C ILE A 159 8.41 11.34 -3.03
N ASN A 160 7.79 11.39 -4.19
CA ASN A 160 8.12 12.35 -5.23
C ASN A 160 6.88 13.11 -5.71
N ASP A 161 6.72 14.30 -5.16
CA ASP A 161 5.67 15.27 -5.48
C ASP A 161 6.26 16.55 -6.07
N THR A 162 7.48 16.50 -6.63
CA THR A 162 8.15 17.66 -7.27
C THR A 162 7.31 18.34 -8.34
N ALA A 163 6.43 17.61 -9.05
CA ALA A 163 5.50 18.21 -10.00
C ALA A 163 4.52 19.19 -9.34
N GLY A 164 4.32 19.09 -8.02
CA GLY A 164 3.54 20.00 -7.20
C GLY A 164 4.23 21.33 -6.93
N ASP A 165 5.52 21.51 -7.25
CA ASP A 165 6.18 22.84 -7.16
C ASP A 165 5.81 23.74 -8.35
N GLU A 166 5.36 23.14 -9.45
CA GLU A 166 5.04 23.83 -10.69
C GLU A 166 3.57 24.30 -10.69
N ASP A 167 3.34 25.48 -11.29
CA ASP A 167 2.01 25.94 -11.70
C ASP A 167 1.96 26.03 -13.23
N PRO A 168 1.89 24.89 -13.93
CA PRO A 168 1.99 24.87 -15.39
C PRO A 168 0.83 25.60 -16.08
N THR A 169 -0.30 25.77 -15.39
CA THR A 169 -1.47 26.48 -15.92
C THR A 169 -1.42 27.99 -15.64
N GLY A 170 -0.57 28.45 -14.71
CA GLY A 170 -0.58 29.83 -14.21
C GLY A 170 -1.86 30.17 -13.42
N GLU A 171 -2.58 29.15 -12.94
CA GLU A 171 -3.87 29.29 -12.24
C GLU A 171 -3.74 29.04 -10.74
N GLY A 172 -2.51 28.88 -10.23
CA GLY A 172 -2.21 28.48 -8.86
C GLY A 172 -2.44 26.98 -8.62
N LYS A 173 -2.35 26.12 -9.63
CA LYS A 173 -2.62 24.67 -9.50
C LYS A 173 -1.37 23.87 -9.14
N PHE A 174 -0.76 24.26 -8.04
CA PHE A 174 0.41 23.61 -7.45
C PHE A 174 0.00 22.77 -6.21
N GLY A 175 0.87 21.84 -5.79
CA GLY A 175 0.67 20.97 -4.63
C GLY A 175 0.76 21.73 -3.31
N LYS A 176 -0.01 21.30 -2.31
CA LYS A 176 -0.02 21.90 -0.97
C LYS A 176 -0.58 20.92 0.04
N ASN A 177 -0.02 20.90 1.25
CA ASN A 177 -0.32 19.87 2.27
C ASN A 177 -0.07 18.46 1.71
N THR A 178 1.09 18.31 1.05
CA THR A 178 1.63 17.05 0.53
C THR A 178 2.63 16.46 1.52
N ASP A 179 2.30 16.53 2.81
CA ASP A 179 3.12 16.08 3.94
C ASP A 179 3.63 14.65 3.69
N GLY A 180 4.92 14.42 3.89
CA GLY A 180 5.55 13.15 3.58
C GLY A 180 5.14 12.07 4.56
N ILE A 181 5.30 12.33 5.86
CA ILE A 181 5.01 11.35 6.92
C ILE A 181 4.45 12.01 8.17
N ASP A 182 3.20 11.70 8.47
CA ASP A 182 2.51 12.10 9.69
C ASP A 182 2.40 10.92 10.67
N VAL A 183 2.78 11.15 11.93
CA VAL A 183 2.75 10.12 12.97
C VAL A 183 1.99 10.61 14.19
N TRP A 184 0.96 9.86 14.59
CA TRP A 184 0.25 10.13 15.85
C TRP A 184 -0.27 8.84 16.50
N ASN A 185 -0.55 8.93 17.79
CA ASN A 185 -1.04 7.83 18.63
C ASN A 185 -0.33 6.48 18.39
N SER A 186 0.99 6.52 18.18
CA SER A 186 1.79 5.36 17.80
C SER A 186 3.06 5.30 18.64
N THR A 187 3.56 4.09 18.88
CA THR A 187 4.76 3.82 19.68
C THR A 187 5.76 2.98 18.90
N ASN A 188 7.06 3.19 19.12
CA ASN A 188 8.12 2.40 18.47
C ASN A 188 8.02 2.40 16.93
N VAL A 189 7.78 3.58 16.35
CA VAL A 189 7.82 3.79 14.90
C VAL A 189 9.25 4.12 14.51
N LEU A 190 9.85 3.32 13.62
CA LEU A 190 11.17 3.57 13.06
C LEU A 190 11.04 3.95 11.59
N ILE A 191 11.53 5.14 11.25
CA ILE A 191 11.59 5.65 9.88
C ILE A 191 13.06 5.91 9.56
N ARG A 192 13.56 5.35 8.46
CA ARG A 192 14.95 5.55 8.02
C ARG A 192 15.09 5.44 6.51
N ASP A 193 16.15 6.01 5.97
CA ASP A 193 16.48 5.90 4.55
C ASP A 193 15.33 6.36 3.63
N VAL A 194 14.61 7.41 4.02
CA VAL A 194 13.51 7.98 3.24
C VAL A 194 13.97 9.24 2.51
N ALA A 195 13.55 9.40 1.26
CA ALA A 195 13.71 10.64 0.50
C ALA A 195 12.33 11.22 0.15
N VAL A 196 12.08 12.47 0.55
CA VAL A 196 10.83 13.20 0.32
C VAL A 196 11.12 14.45 -0.50
N PHE A 197 10.33 14.66 -1.56
CA PHE A 197 10.32 15.88 -2.35
C PHE A 197 8.86 16.32 -2.49
N ASN A 198 8.44 17.31 -1.71
CA ASN A 198 7.04 17.71 -1.54
C ASN A 198 6.92 19.22 -1.22
N GLN A 199 5.74 19.66 -0.78
CA GLN A 199 5.40 21.06 -0.51
C GLN A 199 4.98 21.32 0.96
N ASP A 200 5.20 20.36 1.85
CA ASP A 200 4.88 20.47 3.28
C ASP A 200 5.84 19.57 4.12
N ASP A 201 5.56 19.38 5.41
CA ASP A 201 6.40 18.62 6.36
C ASP A 201 6.83 17.20 5.91
#